data_AF-A0A2N4SB64-F1
#
_entry.id   AF-A0A2N4SB64-F1
#
_cell.length_a   1.000
_cell.length_b   1.000
_cell.length_c   1.000
_cell.angle_alpha   90.00
_cell.angle_beta   90.00
_cell.angle_gamma   90.00
#
_symmetry.space_group_name_H-M   'P 1'
#
loop_
_entity.id
_entity.type
_entity.pdbx_description
1 polymer ?
#
loop_
_entity_poly.entity_id
_entity_poly.type
_entity_poly.pdbx_seq_one_letter_code
_entity_poly.pdbx_strand_id
1 'polypeptide(L)'
;MKKMIFSGILLLSVLAGCIYDEEPVCDNDPGGSTYLAVRSSYITFPSANDEGEEAESITLNSLRIIVFSRATGRVVTNKVFDISDHTPPSADNDWVVDFSDIVVETKPGESIVYAILNEDVSAVSGKSLAGELNKLSNLDEMNALVNTPLSYAVPLRVQYESDGVTPKEPPFIMSTFGECTIPAGRPIENPYLADLRGPSEGQMGFELDRTMAKVTIESVSNYPMYEGQETDNVATSYIFILKMGLVNVPMHYLWSPNRPQTDGYPVPAYTGSYQTLDFGLENNETFFYDRDWNGNIRLNIDADAYEVEELKDSRIWFTGRASGSNSYSIYKNTLDTNIQNNINNISDKVFPSTYPGGIITVLEINRGNFFTFVEQLYSNASPDDYLPSWYELKEPYTLTPNVTGGNWELTEKNISYYVPEHILSDKKNPTSATKLYVKAAKASIPDEITKEMSYNIQWNETSWGQWIYSVTPGGTTNITQEQMNALWGYELDTIPHPKTGADLVIIRHYWKGAIRYRNGHAEGTLDGVQFANIDSSSDTKEFYLPIRNTPASPVDYNIYRNHEYRFSVHAIEAWAQQTLSRAATGDNIVLQMK
;
A
#
# COMPACT_ATOMS: atom_id res chain seq x y z
N MET A 1 17.34 -43.88 20.81
CA MET A 1 16.35 -44.62 19.99
C MET A 1 15.37 -43.62 19.39
N LYS A 2 15.29 -43.59 18.04
CA LYS A 2 14.26 -43.02 17.14
C LYS A 2 13.86 -41.55 17.32
N LYS A 3 13.80 -40.68 16.31
CA LYS A 3 14.38 -40.52 14.96
C LYS A 3 13.95 -39.10 14.58
N MET A 4 14.89 -38.15 14.47
CA MET A 4 14.65 -36.84 13.87
C MET A 4 14.80 -36.97 12.35
N ILE A 5 13.90 -36.37 11.57
CA ILE A 5 14.12 -36.11 10.15
C ILE A 5 14.05 -34.60 9.98
N PHE A 6 15.21 -33.96 10.11
CA PHE A 6 15.51 -32.71 9.43
C PHE A 6 15.96 -33.11 8.02
N SER A 7 15.36 -32.53 6.98
CA SER A 7 15.92 -32.60 5.63
C SER A 7 16.25 -31.19 5.18
N GLY A 8 17.47 -30.76 5.51
CA GLY A 8 18.11 -29.66 4.83
C GLY A 8 19.00 -30.23 3.73
N ILE A 9 18.89 -29.70 2.52
CA ILE A 9 20.02 -29.51 1.61
C ILE A 9 19.84 -28.12 0.99
N LEU A 10 20.68 -27.20 1.46
CA LEU A 10 20.98 -25.92 0.87
C LEU A 10 22.27 -26.12 0.04
N LEU A 11 22.32 -25.51 -1.15
CA LEU A 11 23.50 -25.10 -1.94
C LEU A 11 24.32 -26.11 -2.79
N LEU A 12 24.52 -25.63 -4.04
CA LEU A 12 25.57 -25.89 -5.04
C LEU A 12 25.42 -27.06 -6.03
N SER A 13 24.84 -26.73 -7.18
CA SER A 13 25.40 -26.96 -8.53
C SER A 13 24.50 -26.19 -9.51
N VAL A 14 24.86 -25.02 -10.05
CA VAL A 14 25.88 -24.84 -11.11
C VAL A 14 26.06 -26.12 -11.93
N LEU A 15 25.00 -26.52 -12.60
CA LEU A 15 25.11 -27.29 -13.83
C LEU A 15 24.44 -26.44 -14.87
N ALA A 16 25.27 -25.92 -15.78
CA ALA A 16 24.85 -25.47 -17.09
C ALA A 16 23.75 -26.41 -17.57
N GLY A 17 22.55 -25.89 -17.76
CA GLY A 17 21.51 -26.62 -18.47
C GLY A 17 22.11 -26.92 -19.83
N CYS A 18 22.52 -28.17 -20.04
CA CYS A 18 22.88 -28.66 -21.35
C CYS A 18 21.73 -28.28 -22.28
N ILE A 19 22.01 -27.36 -23.21
CA ILE A 19 21.16 -27.10 -24.35
C ILE A 19 21.03 -28.44 -25.05
N TYR A 20 19.90 -29.12 -24.85
CA TYR A 20 19.54 -30.29 -25.62
C TYR A 20 19.21 -29.77 -27.04
N ASP A 21 20.22 -29.76 -27.91
CA ASP A 21 20.02 -29.85 -29.36
C ASP A 21 19.55 -31.28 -29.65
N GLU A 22 18.26 -31.56 -29.44
CA GLU A 22 17.62 -32.61 -30.22
C GLU A 22 17.17 -31.97 -31.53
N GLU A 23 17.98 -32.19 -32.58
CA GLU A 23 17.63 -31.80 -33.94
C GLU A 23 16.27 -32.43 -34.30
N PRO A 24 15.26 -31.64 -34.70
CA PRO A 24 14.06 -32.21 -35.29
C PRO A 24 14.46 -32.99 -36.55
N VAL A 25 13.80 -34.12 -36.81
CA VAL A 25 14.07 -34.98 -37.97
C VAL A 25 13.76 -34.21 -39.25
N CYS A 26 14.78 -33.54 -39.79
CA CYS A 26 14.73 -32.76 -41.02
C CYS A 26 14.91 -33.68 -42.24
N ASP A 27 14.14 -33.44 -43.30
CA ASP A 27 14.32 -34.09 -44.60
C ASP A 27 15.74 -33.81 -45.13
N ASN A 28 16.46 -34.88 -45.47
CA ASN A 28 17.82 -34.85 -46.00
C ASN A 28 17.82 -34.41 -47.48
N ASP A 29 17.93 -33.11 -47.75
CA ASP A 29 18.29 -32.57 -49.07
C ASP A 29 19.69 -31.93 -49.02
N PRO A 30 20.65 -32.27 -49.93
CA PRO A 30 22.06 -31.91 -49.81
C PRO A 30 22.40 -30.52 -50.40
N GLY A 31 21.44 -29.59 -50.39
CA GLY A 31 21.72 -28.18 -50.68
C GLY A 31 22.60 -27.60 -49.57
N GLY A 32 23.65 -26.85 -49.92
CA GLY A 32 24.55 -26.22 -48.96
C GLY A 32 23.83 -25.47 -47.84
N SER A 33 24.46 -25.39 -46.66
CA SER A 33 23.96 -24.72 -45.47
C SER A 33 23.37 -23.34 -45.83
N THR A 34 22.11 -23.13 -45.48
CA THR A 34 21.36 -21.90 -45.75
C THR A 34 21.05 -21.24 -44.43
N TYR A 35 21.38 -19.96 -44.28
CA TYR A 35 21.19 -19.21 -43.04
C TYR A 35 20.14 -18.12 -43.19
N LEU A 36 19.46 -17.82 -42.08
CA LEU A 36 18.43 -16.79 -41.95
C LEU A 36 18.77 -15.90 -40.75
N ALA A 37 18.47 -14.62 -40.87
CA ALA A 37 18.39 -13.69 -39.74
C ALA A 37 17.09 -12.89 -39.88
N VAL A 38 16.59 -12.33 -38.78
CA VAL A 38 15.41 -11.46 -38.82
C VAL A 38 15.86 -10.01 -38.91
N ARG A 39 15.17 -9.20 -39.70
CA ARG A 39 15.45 -7.76 -39.81
C ARG A 39 15.10 -7.06 -38.48
N SER A 40 15.69 -5.88 -38.24
CA SER A 40 15.40 -5.03 -37.08
C SER A 40 13.91 -4.95 -36.74
N SER A 41 13.60 -5.09 -35.45
CA SER A 41 12.25 -4.96 -34.91
C SER A 41 12.02 -3.54 -34.44
N TYR A 42 10.91 -2.96 -34.86
CA TYR A 42 10.37 -1.77 -34.21
C TYR A 42 9.52 -2.24 -33.06
N ILE A 43 9.80 -1.76 -31.85
CA ILE A 43 8.85 -1.92 -30.76
C ILE A 43 8.10 -0.61 -30.62
N THR A 44 6.82 -0.64 -30.94
CA THR A 44 5.96 0.53 -30.78
C THR A 44 5.72 0.72 -29.28
N PHE A 45 5.92 1.93 -28.79
CA PHE A 45 5.52 2.31 -27.44
C PHE A 45 4.27 3.17 -27.53
N PRO A 46 3.36 3.07 -26.57
CA PRO A 46 2.35 4.09 -26.41
C PRO A 46 3.05 5.38 -26.02
N SER A 47 3.10 6.37 -26.92
CA SER A 47 3.43 7.74 -26.56
C SER A 47 2.26 8.30 -25.76
N ALA A 48 2.41 8.53 -24.46
CA ALA A 48 1.35 9.17 -23.70
C ALA A 48 1.28 10.69 -24.00
N ASN A 49 2.39 11.35 -24.39
CA ASN A 49 2.42 12.80 -24.63
C ASN A 49 3.32 13.24 -25.81
N ASP A 50 2.91 14.31 -26.52
CA ASP A 50 3.69 15.03 -27.54
C ASP A 50 4.93 15.79 -26.96
N GLU A 51 5.23 15.65 -25.67
CA GLU A 51 6.25 16.45 -24.94
C GLU A 51 7.57 15.72 -24.61
N GLY A 52 7.80 14.53 -25.16
CA GLY A 52 9.17 14.06 -25.42
C GLY A 52 10.02 13.54 -24.25
N GLU A 53 9.46 13.25 -23.07
CA GLU A 53 10.19 12.56 -22.00
C GLU A 53 9.33 11.45 -21.38
N GLU A 54 9.33 10.25 -21.98
CA GLU A 54 8.79 9.06 -21.34
C GLU A 54 9.90 8.05 -21.13
N ALA A 55 10.29 7.87 -19.87
CA ALA A 55 11.08 6.72 -19.48
C ALA A 55 10.16 5.49 -19.53
N GLU A 56 10.22 4.80 -20.65
CA GLU A 56 9.65 3.48 -20.84
C GLU A 56 10.78 2.45 -20.90
N SER A 57 10.48 1.21 -20.57
CA SER A 57 11.44 0.11 -20.65
C SER A 57 10.82 -1.11 -21.31
N ILE A 58 11.69 -1.90 -21.93
CA ILE A 58 11.37 -3.24 -22.41
C ILE A 58 12.42 -4.20 -21.91
N THR A 59 11.95 -5.27 -21.30
CA THR A 59 12.83 -6.38 -20.89
C THR A 59 13.07 -7.30 -22.08
N LEU A 60 14.33 -7.56 -22.39
CA LEU A 60 14.77 -8.50 -23.42
C LEU A 60 15.58 -9.60 -22.74
N ASN A 61 15.08 -10.83 -22.71
CA ASN A 61 15.80 -11.98 -22.14
C ASN A 61 16.13 -13.03 -23.19
N SER A 62 15.17 -13.33 -24.08
CA SER A 62 15.32 -14.41 -25.06
C SER A 62 14.66 -14.06 -26.38
N LEU A 63 15.25 -14.49 -27.49
CA LEU A 63 14.61 -14.54 -28.80
C LEU A 63 14.54 -16.00 -29.27
N ARG A 64 13.35 -16.49 -29.62
CA ARG A 64 13.19 -17.75 -30.34
C ARG A 64 12.78 -17.51 -31.78
N ILE A 65 13.48 -18.17 -32.70
CA ILE A 65 13.16 -18.20 -34.13
C ILE A 65 12.68 -19.61 -34.48
N ILE A 66 11.46 -19.71 -35.02
CA ILE A 66 10.89 -20.96 -35.51
C ILE A 66 10.54 -20.81 -36.99
N VAL A 67 11.00 -21.74 -37.82
CA VAL A 67 10.72 -21.78 -39.26
C VAL A 67 9.90 -23.03 -39.55
N PHE A 68 8.74 -22.86 -40.18
CA PHE A 68 7.90 -23.95 -40.67
C PHE A 68 7.93 -24.00 -42.20
N SER A 69 8.01 -25.20 -42.76
CA SER A 69 7.80 -25.40 -44.20
C SER A 69 6.34 -25.15 -44.54
N ARG A 70 6.04 -24.22 -45.46
CA ARG A 70 4.66 -23.94 -45.87
C ARG A 70 4.00 -25.15 -46.53
N ALA A 71 4.77 -25.94 -47.26
CA ALA A 71 4.27 -27.10 -48.00
C ALA A 71 3.84 -28.26 -47.09
N THR A 72 4.53 -28.47 -45.96
CA THR A 72 4.30 -29.62 -45.07
C THR A 72 3.75 -29.24 -43.71
N GLY A 73 3.82 -27.97 -43.33
CA GLY A 73 3.53 -27.47 -41.99
C GLY A 73 4.55 -27.91 -40.92
N ARG A 74 5.61 -28.65 -41.26
CA ARG A 74 6.59 -29.16 -40.29
C ARG A 74 7.62 -28.10 -39.90
N VAL A 75 8.12 -28.21 -38.68
CA VAL A 75 9.27 -27.42 -38.21
C VAL A 75 10.52 -27.77 -39.02
N VAL A 76 11.20 -26.74 -39.49
CA VAL A 76 12.48 -26.77 -40.21
C VAL A 76 13.60 -26.28 -39.31
N THR A 77 13.34 -25.24 -38.52
CA THR A 77 14.28 -24.63 -37.58
C THR A 77 13.51 -24.26 -36.31
N ASN A 78 14.11 -24.49 -35.14
CA ASN A 78 13.60 -24.03 -33.86
C ASN A 78 14.79 -23.76 -32.95
N LYS A 79 15.15 -22.49 -32.77
CA LYS A 79 16.32 -22.11 -31.97
C LYS A 79 16.00 -20.94 -31.06
N VAL A 80 16.49 -21.01 -29.82
CA VAL A 80 16.44 -19.93 -28.83
C VAL A 80 17.82 -19.30 -28.68
N PHE A 81 17.82 -17.99 -28.49
CA PHE A 81 18.98 -17.15 -28.29
C PHE A 81 18.81 -16.37 -26.99
N ASP A 82 19.87 -16.29 -26.21
CA ASP A 82 19.96 -15.36 -25.09
C ASP A 82 20.26 -13.97 -25.64
N ILE A 83 19.41 -13.00 -25.28
CA ILE A 83 19.51 -11.60 -25.71
C ILE A 83 19.50 -10.65 -24.53
N SER A 84 19.82 -11.12 -23.31
CA SER A 84 19.85 -10.27 -22.11
C SER A 84 20.82 -9.11 -22.20
N ASP A 85 21.84 -9.26 -23.03
CA ASP A 85 22.90 -8.27 -23.25
C ASP A 85 22.64 -7.37 -24.47
N HIS A 86 21.54 -7.58 -25.21
CA HIS A 86 21.16 -6.70 -26.32
C HIS A 86 20.75 -5.33 -25.79
N THR A 87 21.15 -4.28 -26.50
CA THR A 87 20.73 -2.92 -26.16
C THR A 87 19.21 -2.82 -26.26
N PRO A 88 18.50 -2.46 -25.17
CA PRO A 88 17.06 -2.31 -25.20
C PRO A 88 16.65 -1.14 -26.10
N PRO A 89 15.41 -1.15 -26.64
CA PRO A 89 14.88 -0.02 -27.37
C PRO A 89 14.71 1.18 -26.42
N SER A 90 14.98 2.38 -26.93
CA SER A 90 14.96 3.65 -26.21
C SER A 90 14.57 4.78 -27.15
N ALA A 91 14.24 5.95 -26.59
CA ALA A 91 14.01 7.14 -27.39
C ALA A 91 15.21 7.50 -28.30
N ASP A 92 16.45 7.23 -27.85
CA ASP A 92 17.69 7.54 -28.59
C ASP A 92 17.92 6.65 -29.82
N ASN A 93 17.28 5.48 -29.88
CA ASN A 93 17.41 4.54 -31.01
C ASN A 93 16.08 4.34 -31.76
N ASP A 94 15.20 5.34 -31.72
CA ASP A 94 13.87 5.31 -32.35
C ASP A 94 13.02 4.10 -31.93
N TRP A 95 13.25 3.60 -30.70
CA TRP A 95 12.60 2.42 -30.14
C TRP A 95 12.80 1.15 -30.99
N VAL A 96 13.96 1.05 -31.67
CA VAL A 96 14.33 -0.08 -32.51
C VAL A 96 15.27 -1.03 -31.76
N VAL A 97 15.03 -2.33 -31.90
CA VAL A 97 15.99 -3.37 -31.53
C VAL A 97 16.45 -4.08 -32.79
N ASP A 98 17.76 -4.10 -33.04
CA ASP A 98 18.33 -4.82 -34.16
C ASP A 98 18.72 -6.25 -33.74
N PHE A 99 18.14 -7.24 -34.41
CA PHE A 99 18.43 -8.66 -34.23
C PHE A 99 19.14 -9.26 -35.46
N SER A 100 19.59 -8.43 -36.40
CA SER A 100 20.22 -8.88 -37.64
C SER A 100 21.57 -9.58 -37.43
N ASP A 101 22.18 -9.40 -36.26
CA ASP A 101 23.36 -10.12 -35.79
C ASP A 101 23.07 -11.57 -35.37
N ILE A 102 21.80 -11.90 -35.11
CA ILE A 102 21.35 -13.25 -34.73
C ILE A 102 21.07 -14.07 -35.99
N VAL A 103 22.00 -14.97 -36.32
CA VAL A 103 21.93 -15.82 -37.51
C VAL A 103 21.63 -17.28 -37.13
N VAL A 104 20.65 -17.88 -37.80
CA VAL A 104 20.22 -19.27 -37.57
C VAL A 104 20.31 -20.11 -38.83
N GLU A 105 20.73 -21.36 -38.70
CA GLU A 105 20.71 -22.32 -39.81
C GLU A 105 19.27 -22.79 -40.12
N THR A 106 18.94 -22.88 -41.41
CA THR A 106 17.61 -23.28 -41.90
C THR A 106 17.68 -23.97 -43.27
N LYS A 107 16.53 -24.20 -43.89
CA LYS A 107 16.41 -24.79 -45.24
C LYS A 107 15.75 -23.81 -46.21
N PRO A 108 16.10 -23.87 -47.50
CA PRO A 108 15.44 -23.06 -48.52
C PRO A 108 14.00 -23.53 -48.78
N GLY A 109 13.16 -22.62 -49.28
CA GLY A 109 11.77 -22.89 -49.68
C GLY A 109 10.77 -21.89 -49.12
N GLU A 110 9.51 -22.07 -49.50
CA GLU A 110 8.39 -21.32 -48.93
C GLU A 110 8.20 -21.66 -47.46
N SER A 111 8.27 -20.65 -46.60
CA SER A 111 8.37 -20.80 -45.16
C SER A 111 7.48 -19.81 -44.41
N ILE A 112 7.04 -20.21 -43.22
CA ILE A 112 6.43 -19.33 -42.22
C ILE A 112 7.42 -19.21 -41.08
N VAL A 113 7.82 -17.98 -40.74
CA VAL A 113 8.82 -17.69 -39.72
C VAL A 113 8.14 -16.99 -38.55
N TYR A 114 8.33 -17.51 -37.34
CA TYR A 114 7.93 -16.90 -36.09
C TYR A 114 9.15 -16.34 -35.35
N ALA A 115 9.00 -15.14 -34.79
CA ALA A 115 9.92 -14.57 -33.83
C ALA A 115 9.17 -14.37 -32.50
N ILE A 116 9.74 -14.88 -31.41
CA ILE A 116 9.13 -14.86 -30.08
C ILE A 116 10.14 -14.29 -29.09
N LEU A 117 9.81 -13.18 -28.44
CA LEU A 117 10.58 -12.63 -27.33
C LEU A 117 10.07 -13.14 -25.99
N ASN A 118 10.98 -13.28 -25.03
CA ASN A 118 10.69 -13.59 -23.62
C ASN A 118 9.79 -14.81 -23.43
N GLU A 119 10.27 -15.98 -23.84
CA GLU A 119 9.49 -17.22 -23.71
C GLU A 119 9.28 -17.68 -22.25
N ASP A 120 10.14 -17.21 -21.33
CA ASP A 120 9.95 -17.41 -19.91
C ASP A 120 9.08 -16.30 -19.30
N VAL A 121 7.78 -16.59 -19.23
CA VAL A 121 6.75 -15.73 -18.63
C VAL A 121 6.44 -16.09 -17.19
N SER A 122 7.37 -16.73 -16.47
CA SER A 122 7.16 -17.17 -15.09
C SER A 122 6.88 -16.00 -14.13
N ALA A 123 7.48 -14.84 -14.38
CA ALA A 123 7.24 -13.62 -13.62
C ALA A 123 5.79 -13.08 -13.74
N VAL A 124 5.07 -13.44 -14.81
CA VAL A 124 3.72 -12.95 -15.10
C VAL A 124 2.67 -14.03 -14.84
N SER A 125 2.93 -15.24 -15.33
CA SER A 125 1.96 -16.35 -15.39
C SER A 125 2.33 -17.56 -14.51
N GLY A 126 3.49 -17.53 -13.84
CA GLY A 126 3.98 -18.63 -13.03
C GLY A 126 4.50 -19.84 -13.81
N LYS A 127 4.63 -19.73 -15.15
CA LYS A 127 5.09 -20.81 -16.04
C LYS A 127 6.06 -20.28 -17.10
N SER A 128 7.01 -21.12 -17.53
CA SER A 128 7.84 -20.89 -18.72
C SER A 128 7.28 -21.65 -19.93
N LEU A 129 7.30 -21.05 -21.12
CA LEU A 129 6.83 -21.68 -22.36
C LEU A 129 7.92 -22.43 -23.13
N ALA A 130 9.17 -22.36 -22.66
CA ALA A 130 10.31 -23.00 -23.33
C ALA A 130 10.10 -24.51 -23.56
N GLY A 131 9.49 -25.19 -22.58
CA GLY A 131 9.20 -26.62 -22.66
C GLY A 131 8.15 -26.99 -23.71
N GLU A 132 7.12 -26.17 -23.89
CA GLU A 132 6.12 -26.33 -24.96
C GLU A 132 6.73 -26.01 -26.33
N LEU A 133 7.45 -24.89 -26.42
CA LEU A 133 8.04 -24.41 -27.68
C LEU A 133 9.10 -25.38 -28.23
N ASN A 134 9.88 -26.02 -27.37
CA ASN A 134 10.87 -27.04 -27.77
C ASN A 134 10.24 -28.32 -28.34
N LYS A 135 8.98 -28.62 -27.99
CA LYS A 135 8.28 -29.84 -28.43
C LYS A 135 7.49 -29.68 -29.71
N LEU A 136 7.42 -28.46 -30.26
CA LEU A 136 6.68 -28.18 -31.48
C LEU A 136 7.24 -28.98 -32.65
N SER A 137 6.36 -29.66 -33.36
CA SER A 137 6.66 -30.44 -34.56
C SER A 137 6.04 -29.86 -35.82
N ASN A 138 4.96 -29.08 -35.69
CA ASN A 138 4.21 -28.55 -36.81
C ASN A 138 3.47 -27.23 -36.49
N LEU A 139 2.96 -26.59 -37.55
CA LEU A 139 2.28 -25.30 -37.50
C LEU A 139 0.95 -25.35 -36.73
N ASP A 140 0.23 -26.48 -36.75
CA ASP A 140 -1.03 -26.62 -36.03
C ASP A 140 -0.80 -26.57 -34.51
N GLU A 141 0.25 -27.24 -34.03
CA GLU A 141 0.68 -27.18 -32.62
C GLU A 141 1.09 -25.75 -32.22
N MET A 142 1.80 -25.04 -33.11
CA MET A 142 2.17 -23.64 -32.87
C MET A 142 0.93 -22.75 -32.78
N ASN A 143 0.00 -22.89 -33.73
CA ASN A 143 -1.27 -22.16 -33.73
C ASN A 143 -2.13 -22.47 -32.49
N ALA A 144 -2.13 -23.71 -31.99
CA ALA A 144 -2.79 -24.05 -30.75
C ALA A 144 -2.12 -23.36 -29.54
N LEU A 145 -0.78 -23.34 -29.50
CA LEU A 145 -0.03 -22.77 -28.40
C LEU A 145 -0.16 -21.24 -28.31
N VAL A 146 -0.04 -20.52 -29.43
CA VAL A 146 -0.17 -19.04 -29.45
C VAL A 146 -1.56 -18.55 -29.06
N ASN A 147 -2.58 -19.38 -29.30
CA ASN A 147 -3.97 -19.09 -28.95
C ASN A 147 -4.38 -19.62 -27.57
N THR A 148 -3.46 -20.27 -26.84
CA THR A 148 -3.72 -20.72 -25.47
C THR A 148 -3.58 -19.54 -24.50
N PRO A 149 -4.64 -19.19 -23.73
CA PRO A 149 -4.55 -18.11 -22.75
C PRO A 149 -3.53 -18.40 -21.65
N LEU A 150 -2.73 -17.39 -21.31
CA LEU A 150 -1.79 -17.40 -20.19
C LEU A 150 -2.46 -16.81 -18.96
N SER A 151 -2.14 -17.34 -17.78
CA SER A 151 -2.73 -16.87 -16.53
C SER A 151 -2.15 -15.51 -16.11
N TYR A 152 -3.02 -14.65 -15.58
CA TYR A 152 -2.69 -13.42 -14.88
C TYR A 152 -3.39 -13.48 -13.52
N ALA A 153 -2.72 -14.12 -12.56
CA ALA A 153 -3.28 -14.38 -11.23
C ALA A 153 -2.80 -13.40 -10.16
N VAL A 154 -1.69 -12.70 -10.40
CA VAL A 154 -1.08 -11.78 -9.44
C VAL A 154 -1.06 -10.37 -10.05
N PRO A 155 -1.59 -9.34 -9.36
CA PRO A 155 -1.47 -7.96 -9.80
C PRO A 155 -0.01 -7.56 -10.05
N LEU A 156 0.28 -7.02 -11.23
CA LEU A 156 1.64 -6.56 -11.58
C LEU A 156 1.76 -5.05 -11.39
N ARG A 157 2.03 -4.61 -10.16
CA ARG A 157 2.37 -3.20 -9.88
C ARG A 157 3.66 -2.85 -10.62
N VAL A 158 3.67 -1.72 -11.31
CA VAL A 158 4.89 -1.17 -11.92
C VAL A 158 5.82 -0.74 -10.80
N GLN A 159 7.03 -1.28 -10.82
CA GLN A 159 8.13 -0.83 -9.98
C GLN A 159 9.08 0.00 -10.84
N TYR A 160 9.88 0.85 -10.21
CA TYR A 160 10.83 1.71 -10.91
C TYR A 160 12.28 1.32 -10.57
N GLU A 161 13.18 1.65 -11.48
CA GLU A 161 14.62 1.61 -11.27
C GLU A 161 15.07 2.62 -10.22
N SER A 162 16.36 2.58 -9.88
CA SER A 162 16.94 3.48 -8.88
C SER A 162 16.85 4.96 -9.25
N ASP A 163 16.60 5.28 -10.53
CA ASP A 163 16.35 6.63 -11.01
C ASP A 163 14.95 7.17 -10.61
N GLY A 164 14.04 6.30 -10.18
CA GLY A 164 12.68 6.64 -9.82
C GLY A 164 11.75 6.97 -11.00
N VAL A 165 12.20 6.77 -12.24
CA VAL A 165 11.44 7.14 -13.45
C VAL A 165 11.32 5.97 -14.43
N THR A 166 12.37 5.15 -14.60
CA THR A 166 12.35 4.04 -15.56
C THR A 166 11.63 2.82 -14.98
N PRO A 167 10.58 2.28 -15.63
CA PRO A 167 9.90 1.08 -15.16
C PRO A 167 10.80 -0.15 -15.13
N LYS A 168 10.56 -1.06 -14.18
CA LYS A 168 11.07 -2.44 -14.17
C LYS A 168 10.07 -3.35 -14.85
N GLU A 169 10.16 -3.47 -16.16
CA GLU A 169 9.22 -4.28 -16.92
C GLU A 169 9.42 -5.78 -16.65
N PRO A 170 8.36 -6.55 -16.32
CA PRO A 170 8.42 -8.00 -16.38
C PRO A 170 8.73 -8.48 -17.81
N PRO A 171 9.33 -9.68 -17.99
CA PRO A 171 9.55 -10.25 -19.31
C PRO A 171 8.21 -10.65 -19.96
N PHE A 172 7.54 -9.70 -20.59
CA PHE A 172 6.33 -9.96 -21.37
C PHE A 172 6.70 -10.70 -22.64
N ILE A 173 6.02 -11.82 -22.87
CA ILE A 173 6.13 -12.52 -24.14
C ILE A 173 5.62 -11.63 -25.25
N MET A 174 6.34 -11.57 -26.37
CA MET A 174 5.92 -10.86 -27.56
C MET A 174 6.13 -11.77 -28.76
N SER A 175 5.22 -11.77 -29.73
CA SER A 175 5.37 -12.64 -30.89
C SER A 175 4.91 -11.99 -32.18
N THR A 176 5.58 -12.34 -33.27
CA THR A 176 5.20 -11.99 -34.63
C THR A 176 5.49 -13.15 -35.59
N PHE A 177 4.92 -13.10 -36.78
CA PHE A 177 5.22 -14.06 -37.83
C PHE A 177 5.07 -13.46 -39.23
N GLY A 178 5.72 -14.11 -40.21
CA GLY A 178 5.69 -13.71 -41.61
C GLY A 178 5.88 -14.89 -42.56
N GLU A 179 5.32 -14.76 -43.76
CA GLU A 179 5.57 -15.70 -44.85
C GLU A 179 6.73 -15.19 -45.72
N CYS A 180 7.67 -16.06 -46.07
CA CYS A 180 8.78 -15.70 -46.95
C CYS A 180 9.24 -16.89 -47.81
N THR A 181 10.00 -16.61 -48.86
CA THR A 181 10.65 -17.64 -49.68
C THR A 181 12.15 -17.57 -49.47
N ILE A 182 12.69 -18.53 -48.71
CA ILE A 182 14.10 -18.57 -48.34
C ILE A 182 14.91 -19.14 -49.51
N PRO A 183 15.85 -18.39 -50.10
CA PRO A 183 16.69 -18.86 -51.20
C PRO A 183 17.78 -19.82 -50.72
N ALA A 184 18.16 -20.78 -51.55
CA ALA A 184 19.23 -21.75 -51.25
C ALA A 184 20.63 -21.12 -51.21
N GLY A 185 21.52 -21.70 -50.40
CA GLY A 185 22.94 -21.39 -50.39
C GLY A 185 23.29 -20.02 -49.83
N ARG A 186 22.48 -19.50 -48.89
CA ARG A 186 22.78 -18.25 -48.19
C ARG A 186 23.81 -18.53 -47.09
N PRO A 187 25.03 -17.96 -47.17
CA PRO A 187 26.07 -18.22 -46.18
C PRO A 187 25.82 -17.42 -44.89
N ILE A 188 26.51 -17.77 -43.81
CA ILE A 188 26.36 -17.13 -42.50
C ILE A 188 26.75 -15.64 -42.54
N GLU A 189 27.71 -15.26 -43.38
CA GLU A 189 28.15 -13.86 -43.56
C GLU A 189 27.18 -13.01 -44.39
N ASN A 190 26.20 -13.65 -45.06
CA ASN A 190 25.16 -13.00 -45.85
C ASN A 190 23.86 -13.82 -45.80
N PRO A 191 23.23 -13.90 -44.61
CA PRO A 191 22.04 -14.71 -44.41
C PRO A 191 20.85 -14.10 -45.18
N TYR A 192 19.80 -14.89 -45.37
CA TYR A 192 18.54 -14.32 -45.80
C TYR A 192 17.94 -13.49 -44.67
N LEU A 193 17.76 -12.18 -44.90
CA LEU A 193 17.07 -11.30 -43.96
C LEU A 193 15.56 -11.49 -44.14
N ALA A 194 14.95 -12.25 -43.23
CA ALA A 194 13.52 -12.42 -43.16
C ALA A 194 12.88 -11.10 -42.74
N ASP A 195 12.07 -10.57 -43.65
CA ASP A 195 11.19 -9.44 -43.41
C ASP A 195 9.84 -10.01 -42.97
N LEU A 196 9.53 -9.88 -41.69
CA LEU A 196 8.22 -10.33 -41.18
C LEU A 196 7.20 -9.20 -41.39
N ARG A 197 6.00 -9.29 -40.80
CA ARG A 197 5.02 -8.21 -40.95
C ARG A 197 5.44 -6.99 -40.13
N GLY A 198 5.87 -5.93 -40.82
CA GLY A 198 6.19 -4.60 -40.28
C GLY A 198 4.96 -3.82 -39.76
N PRO A 199 5.16 -2.57 -39.30
CA PRO A 199 4.12 -1.75 -38.69
C PRO A 199 3.02 -1.31 -39.66
N SER A 200 3.30 -1.33 -40.96
CA SER A 200 2.34 -1.02 -42.03
C SER A 200 2.69 -1.76 -43.32
N GLU A 201 1.72 -1.87 -44.24
CA GLU A 201 1.96 -2.42 -45.58
C GLU A 201 3.06 -1.62 -46.30
N GLY A 202 4.22 -2.24 -46.53
CA GLY A 202 5.35 -1.64 -47.25
C GLY A 202 6.50 -1.13 -46.37
N GLN A 203 6.40 -1.21 -45.04
CA GLN A 203 7.54 -1.03 -44.14
C GLN A 203 8.24 -2.37 -43.89
N MET A 204 9.56 -2.38 -44.07
CA MET A 204 10.40 -3.56 -43.82
C MET A 204 10.84 -3.59 -42.34
N GLY A 205 10.74 -4.74 -41.68
CA GLY A 205 10.96 -4.97 -40.25
C GLY A 205 9.80 -5.76 -39.64
N PHE A 206 9.75 -5.87 -38.31
CA PHE A 206 8.59 -6.47 -37.64
C PHE A 206 8.22 -5.79 -36.33
N GLU A 207 6.92 -5.66 -36.10
CA GLU A 207 6.37 -5.01 -34.90
C GLU A 207 6.07 -6.05 -33.82
N LEU A 208 6.51 -5.75 -32.60
CA LEU A 208 6.20 -6.52 -31.40
C LEU A 208 5.41 -5.64 -30.45
N ASP A 209 4.25 -6.14 -30.04
CA ASP A 209 3.42 -5.51 -29.01
C ASP A 209 3.63 -6.21 -27.69
N ARG A 210 3.76 -5.43 -26.61
CA ARG A 210 3.53 -5.94 -25.26
C ARG A 210 2.18 -6.66 -25.22
N THR A 211 2.10 -7.76 -24.49
CA THR A 211 0.82 -8.46 -24.29
C THR A 211 -0.07 -7.84 -23.23
N MET A 212 0.44 -6.83 -22.52
CA MET A 212 -0.26 -6.11 -21.47
C MET A 212 -0.46 -4.65 -21.85
N ALA A 213 -1.51 -4.06 -21.31
CA ALA A 213 -1.66 -2.61 -21.18
C ALA A 213 -1.04 -2.14 -19.86
N LYS A 214 -0.84 -0.84 -19.73
CA LYS A 214 -0.49 -0.18 -18.47
C LYS A 214 -1.64 0.73 -18.06
N VAL A 215 -2.04 0.68 -16.80
CA VAL A 215 -3.08 1.54 -16.23
C VAL A 215 -2.45 2.35 -15.12
N THR A 216 -2.52 3.67 -15.22
CA THR A 216 -1.83 4.63 -14.35
C THR A 216 -2.81 5.59 -13.72
N ILE A 217 -2.77 5.70 -12.39
CA ILE A 217 -3.37 6.80 -11.65
C ILE A 217 -2.27 7.79 -11.35
N GLU A 218 -2.29 8.91 -12.06
CA GLU A 218 -1.31 9.97 -11.91
C GLU A 218 -1.43 10.61 -10.53
N SER A 219 -2.64 11.00 -10.14
CA SER A 219 -2.90 11.66 -8.86
C SER A 219 -4.36 11.50 -8.42
N VAL A 220 -4.58 11.68 -7.12
CA VAL A 220 -5.92 11.77 -6.52
C VAL A 220 -5.94 12.96 -5.58
N SER A 221 -6.82 13.93 -5.84
CA SER A 221 -6.84 15.20 -5.15
C SER A 221 -8.22 15.84 -5.11
N ASN A 222 -8.35 17.01 -4.49
CA ASN A 222 -9.47 17.93 -4.73
C ASN A 222 -9.08 19.13 -5.61
N TYR A 223 -7.93 19.10 -6.30
CA TYR A 223 -7.60 20.18 -7.22
C TYR A 223 -8.64 20.26 -8.36
N PRO A 224 -8.95 21.47 -8.86
CA PRO A 224 -9.85 21.61 -10.00
C PRO A 224 -9.29 20.87 -11.21
N MET A 225 -10.18 20.23 -11.98
CA MET A 225 -9.81 19.47 -13.18
C MET A 225 -9.32 20.37 -14.31
N TYR A 226 -9.87 21.58 -14.40
CA TYR A 226 -9.51 22.56 -15.41
C TYR A 226 -9.54 23.97 -14.82
N GLU A 227 -8.82 24.88 -15.46
CA GLU A 227 -8.75 26.27 -15.04
C GLU A 227 -10.15 26.90 -14.93
N GLY A 228 -10.41 27.56 -13.80
CA GLY A 228 -11.69 28.23 -13.52
C GLY A 228 -12.81 27.33 -12.98
N GLN A 229 -12.59 26.03 -12.76
CA GLN A 229 -13.56 25.18 -12.06
C GLN A 229 -13.58 25.51 -10.56
N GLU A 230 -14.78 25.69 -9.99
CA GLU A 230 -14.96 25.84 -8.55
C GLU A 230 -14.84 24.49 -7.83
N THR A 231 -14.32 24.52 -6.60
CA THR A 231 -14.21 23.36 -5.70
C THR A 231 -14.67 23.79 -4.31
N ASP A 232 -15.56 23.00 -3.69
CA ASP A 232 -15.93 23.21 -2.29
C ASP A 232 -14.83 22.63 -1.38
N ASN A 233 -13.81 23.44 -1.13
CA ASN A 233 -12.67 23.02 -0.32
C ASN A 233 -13.04 22.67 1.11
N VAL A 234 -14.13 23.22 1.67
CA VAL A 234 -14.59 22.85 3.01
C VAL A 234 -15.22 21.46 2.97
N ALA A 235 -16.18 21.23 2.07
CA ALA A 235 -16.87 19.95 1.99
C ALA A 235 -15.93 18.81 1.58
N THR A 236 -15.05 19.05 0.61
CA THR A 236 -14.10 18.04 0.11
C THR A 236 -13.00 17.71 1.11
N SER A 237 -12.71 18.59 2.08
CA SER A 237 -11.77 18.30 3.17
C SER A 237 -12.23 17.12 4.03
N TYR A 238 -13.52 16.81 4.08
CA TYR A 238 -14.04 15.66 4.83
C TYR A 238 -13.88 14.32 4.09
N ILE A 239 -13.46 14.33 2.82
CA ILE A 239 -13.39 13.13 2.00
C ILE A 239 -12.04 12.45 2.15
N PHE A 240 -12.06 11.20 2.57
CA PHE A 240 -10.87 10.34 2.67
C PHE A 240 -11.01 9.13 1.75
N ILE A 241 -9.92 8.75 1.10
CA ILE A 241 -9.89 7.57 0.24
C ILE A 241 -9.54 6.36 1.10
N LEU A 242 -10.48 5.42 1.19
CA LEU A 242 -10.30 4.18 1.95
C LEU A 242 -9.65 3.09 1.12
N LYS A 243 -9.97 3.04 -0.19
CA LYS A 243 -9.52 1.97 -1.07
C LYS A 243 -9.49 2.42 -2.53
N MET A 244 -8.52 1.90 -3.29
CA MET A 244 -8.45 2.07 -4.73
C MET A 244 -8.06 0.77 -5.43
N GLY A 245 -8.51 0.62 -6.66
CA GLY A 245 -8.23 -0.59 -7.42
C GLY A 245 -8.83 -0.60 -8.81
N LEU A 246 -8.75 -1.75 -9.47
CA LEU A 246 -9.42 -2.03 -10.73
C LEU A 246 -10.40 -3.19 -10.55
N VAL A 247 -11.58 -3.10 -11.15
CA VAL A 247 -12.55 -4.21 -11.20
C VAL A 247 -12.75 -4.68 -12.63
N ASN A 248 -13.21 -5.92 -12.78
CA ASN A 248 -13.37 -6.59 -14.08
C ASN A 248 -12.06 -6.65 -14.88
N VAL A 249 -10.95 -6.95 -14.23
CA VAL A 249 -9.67 -7.21 -14.93
C VAL A 249 -9.65 -8.67 -15.37
N PRO A 250 -9.36 -8.99 -16.64
CA PRO A 250 -9.23 -10.38 -17.07
C PRO A 250 -8.18 -11.14 -16.26
N MET A 251 -8.45 -12.40 -15.93
CA MET A 251 -7.48 -13.28 -15.25
C MET A 251 -6.54 -14.00 -16.23
N HIS A 252 -6.66 -13.70 -17.53
CA HIS A 252 -5.88 -14.33 -18.57
C HIS A 252 -5.57 -13.32 -19.68
N TYR A 253 -4.49 -13.56 -20.41
CA TYR A 253 -4.10 -12.77 -21.59
C TYR A 253 -3.67 -13.72 -22.72
N LEU A 254 -3.79 -13.26 -23.96
CA LEU A 254 -3.24 -13.96 -25.12
C LEU A 254 -1.91 -13.33 -25.51
N TRP A 255 -0.99 -14.18 -25.97
CA TRP A 255 0.30 -13.72 -26.48
C TRP A 255 0.39 -13.67 -28.00
N SER A 256 -0.65 -14.17 -28.69
CA SER A 256 -0.86 -13.90 -30.12
C SER A 256 -1.20 -12.42 -30.33
N PRO A 257 -0.58 -11.74 -31.31
CA PRO A 257 -0.90 -10.34 -31.61
C PRO A 257 -2.35 -10.19 -32.09
N ASN A 258 -2.92 -8.99 -31.95
CA ASN A 258 -4.30 -8.66 -32.36
C ASN A 258 -4.55 -8.62 -33.87
N ARG A 259 -3.72 -9.32 -34.64
CA ARG A 259 -3.71 -9.23 -36.09
C ARG A 259 -4.45 -10.43 -36.66
N PRO A 260 -5.36 -10.23 -37.63
CA PRO A 260 -6.00 -11.34 -38.30
C PRO A 260 -4.94 -12.23 -38.95
N GLN A 261 -4.99 -13.55 -38.69
CA GLN A 261 -4.23 -14.53 -39.46
C GLN A 261 -4.74 -14.62 -40.92
N THR A 262 -5.98 -14.17 -41.17
CA THR A 262 -6.66 -14.03 -42.46
C THR A 262 -7.58 -12.81 -42.44
N ASP A 263 -7.79 -12.13 -43.57
CA ASP A 263 -8.57 -10.89 -43.68
C ASP A 263 -9.93 -10.96 -42.96
N GLY A 264 -10.18 -10.02 -42.05
CA GLY A 264 -11.54 -9.65 -41.63
C GLY A 264 -12.06 -10.15 -40.28
N TYR A 265 -11.27 -10.82 -39.44
CA TYR A 265 -11.72 -11.20 -38.08
C TYR A 265 -11.06 -10.36 -36.98
N PRO A 266 -11.83 -9.59 -36.18
CA PRO A 266 -11.30 -9.01 -34.94
C PRO A 266 -10.96 -10.13 -33.96
N VAL A 267 -10.02 -9.87 -33.05
CA VAL A 267 -9.73 -10.76 -31.91
C VAL A 267 -11.05 -11.08 -31.21
N PRO A 268 -11.39 -12.36 -31.01
CA PRO A 268 -12.64 -12.73 -30.37
C PRO A 268 -12.68 -12.13 -28.96
N ALA A 269 -13.87 -11.70 -28.54
CA ALA A 269 -14.06 -11.18 -27.20
C ALA A 269 -13.53 -12.19 -26.17
N TYR A 270 -12.84 -11.69 -25.14
CA TYR A 270 -12.38 -12.56 -24.07
C TYR A 270 -13.60 -13.12 -23.34
N THR A 271 -13.64 -14.45 -23.22
CA THR A 271 -14.64 -15.14 -22.41
C THR A 271 -13.90 -15.79 -21.26
N GLY A 272 -14.26 -15.47 -20.01
CA GLY A 272 -13.52 -15.97 -18.87
C GLY A 272 -13.83 -15.29 -17.54
N SER A 273 -13.02 -15.65 -16.54
CA SER A 273 -13.06 -15.10 -15.18
C SER A 273 -12.38 -13.75 -15.12
N TYR A 274 -12.94 -12.87 -14.30
CA TYR A 274 -12.39 -11.55 -13.99
C TYR A 274 -12.03 -11.47 -12.51
N GLN A 275 -11.11 -10.56 -12.20
CA GLN A 275 -10.69 -10.28 -10.83
C GLN A 275 -10.81 -8.79 -10.50
N THR A 276 -10.71 -8.51 -9.20
CA THR A 276 -10.49 -7.17 -8.66
C THR A 276 -9.03 -7.06 -8.27
N LEU A 277 -8.35 -6.04 -8.77
CA LEU A 277 -7.02 -5.65 -8.33
C LEU A 277 -7.19 -4.61 -7.23
N ASP A 278 -6.77 -4.95 -6.02
CA ASP A 278 -6.62 -4.01 -4.94
C ASP A 278 -5.20 -3.43 -4.99
N PHE A 279 -5.05 -2.11 -4.86
CA PHE A 279 -3.72 -1.53 -4.87
C PHE A 279 -2.99 -1.71 -3.54
N GLY A 280 -3.72 -1.82 -2.42
CA GLY A 280 -3.15 -2.07 -1.09
C GLY A 280 -2.08 -1.07 -0.67
N LEU A 281 -2.32 0.23 -0.94
CA LEU A 281 -1.40 1.32 -0.61
C LEU A 281 -1.92 2.22 0.52
N GLU A 282 -3.06 1.88 1.12
CA GLU A 282 -3.52 2.48 2.36
C GLU A 282 -2.53 2.25 3.50
N ASN A 283 -2.51 3.18 4.46
CA ASN A 283 -1.67 3.08 5.64
C ASN A 283 -2.16 1.92 6.54
N ASN A 284 -1.25 1.04 6.95
CA ASN A 284 -1.59 -0.16 7.71
C ASN A 284 -2.09 0.10 9.14
N GLU A 285 -1.86 1.29 9.69
CA GLU A 285 -2.31 1.68 11.03
C GLU A 285 -3.67 2.39 10.99
N THR A 286 -3.88 3.24 9.98
CA THR A 286 -5.07 4.08 9.87
C THR A 286 -6.14 3.54 8.91
N PHE A 287 -5.78 2.58 8.04
CA PHE A 287 -6.63 1.92 7.06
C PHE A 287 -7.23 2.83 5.98
N PHE A 288 -6.60 3.97 5.71
CA PHE A 288 -6.93 4.86 4.59
C PHE A 288 -5.65 5.42 3.94
N TYR A 289 -5.79 6.03 2.77
CA TYR A 289 -4.67 6.62 2.03
C TYR A 289 -4.24 7.93 2.68
N ASP A 290 -2.94 8.05 2.94
CA ASP A 290 -2.33 9.28 3.45
C ASP A 290 -2.45 10.41 2.42
N ARG A 291 -2.67 11.63 2.92
CA ARG A 291 -2.85 12.83 2.10
C ARG A 291 -2.22 14.04 2.75
N ASP A 292 -1.68 14.93 1.93
CA ASP A 292 -1.33 16.27 2.36
C ASP A 292 -2.57 17.16 2.27
N TRP A 293 -2.93 17.84 3.36
CA TRP A 293 -4.06 18.76 3.40
C TRP A 293 -3.64 20.10 3.99
N ASN A 294 -3.94 21.20 3.28
CA ASN A 294 -3.51 22.54 3.68
C ASN A 294 -4.60 23.37 4.40
N GLY A 295 -5.64 22.70 4.92
CA GLY A 295 -6.68 23.34 5.73
C GLY A 295 -6.39 23.26 7.24
N ASN A 296 -7.34 23.74 8.03
CA ASN A 296 -7.26 23.69 9.49
C ASN A 296 -8.65 23.45 10.11
N ILE A 297 -8.68 22.71 11.22
CA ILE A 297 -9.86 22.56 12.07
C ILE A 297 -9.60 23.29 13.38
N ARG A 298 -10.47 24.25 13.69
CA ARG A 298 -10.59 24.83 15.02
C ARG A 298 -11.91 24.37 15.64
N LEU A 299 -11.86 23.89 16.88
CA LEU A 299 -13.05 23.68 17.69
C LEU A 299 -13.25 24.88 18.60
N ASN A 300 -14.42 25.51 18.54
CA ASN A 300 -14.88 26.42 19.58
C ASN A 300 -15.63 25.60 20.64
N ILE A 301 -15.28 25.82 21.90
CA ILE A 301 -15.74 25.03 23.05
C ILE A 301 -16.52 25.97 23.96
N ASP A 302 -17.72 25.54 24.34
CA ASP A 302 -18.55 26.15 25.38
C ASP A 302 -19.03 25.02 26.31
N ALA A 303 -18.52 25.00 27.54
CA ALA A 303 -18.74 23.91 28.47
C ALA A 303 -18.68 24.35 29.93
N ASP A 304 -19.44 23.66 30.78
CA ASP A 304 -19.00 23.47 32.16
C ASP A 304 -17.85 22.47 32.17
N ALA A 305 -16.78 22.77 32.89
CA ALA A 305 -15.60 21.91 32.93
C ALA A 305 -14.99 21.83 34.32
N TYR A 306 -14.18 20.80 34.53
CA TYR A 306 -13.19 20.77 35.60
C TYR A 306 -11.83 21.12 35.04
N GLU A 307 -11.20 22.17 35.57
CA GLU A 307 -9.75 22.30 35.46
C GLU A 307 -9.10 21.42 36.50
N VAL A 308 -8.17 20.57 36.08
CA VAL A 308 -7.56 19.54 36.91
C VAL A 308 -6.05 19.67 36.87
N GLU A 309 -5.44 19.64 38.05
CA GLU A 309 -4.00 19.56 38.20
C GLU A 309 -3.62 18.31 39.02
N GLU A 310 -2.63 17.59 38.52
CA GLU A 310 -2.06 16.40 39.14
C GLU A 310 -0.72 16.75 39.79
N LEU A 311 -0.48 16.28 41.02
CA LEU A 311 0.83 16.42 41.65
C LEU A 311 1.89 15.62 40.88
N LYS A 312 3.06 16.21 40.62
CA LYS A 312 4.21 15.54 40.00
C LYS A 312 4.64 14.30 40.79
N ASP A 313 4.75 14.45 42.11
CA ASP A 313 5.07 13.38 43.05
C ASP A 313 3.82 12.90 43.80
N SER A 314 2.88 12.32 43.06
CA SER A 314 1.61 11.85 43.63
C SER A 314 1.72 10.52 44.39
N ARG A 315 2.84 9.78 44.31
CA ARG A 315 2.96 8.50 45.03
C ARG A 315 3.22 8.72 46.51
N ILE A 316 2.22 8.45 47.34
CA ILE A 316 2.36 8.48 48.79
C ILE A 316 2.86 7.11 49.25
N TRP A 317 4.15 7.03 49.54
CA TRP A 317 4.82 5.83 50.02
C TRP A 317 4.50 5.56 51.47
N PHE A 318 4.48 4.28 51.84
CA PHE A 318 4.15 3.84 53.19
C PHE A 318 5.26 3.01 53.82
N THR A 319 5.55 3.32 55.08
CA THR A 319 6.57 2.64 55.88
C THR A 319 6.18 1.27 56.41
N GLY A 320 4.88 0.96 56.44
CA GLY A 320 4.35 -0.20 57.19
C GLY A 320 3.85 0.13 58.59
N ARG A 321 3.99 1.37 59.07
CA ARG A 321 3.43 1.82 60.34
C ARG A 321 2.30 2.82 60.13
N ALA A 322 1.09 2.39 60.47
CA ALA A 322 -0.13 3.20 60.45
C ALA A 322 -0.21 4.26 61.58
N SER A 323 0.89 4.65 62.22
CA SER A 323 0.89 5.69 63.27
C SER A 323 2.29 6.27 63.51
N GLY A 324 2.33 7.55 63.91
CA GLY A 324 3.55 8.31 64.22
C GLY A 324 4.00 9.28 63.11
N SER A 325 5.06 10.05 63.38
CA SER A 325 5.76 10.88 62.39
C SER A 325 6.51 9.98 61.40
N ASN A 326 6.60 10.40 60.13
CA ASN A 326 7.26 9.67 59.03
C ASN A 326 6.61 8.33 58.66
N SER A 327 5.30 8.16 58.90
CA SER A 327 4.55 6.98 58.43
C SER A 327 4.37 6.95 56.91
N TYR A 328 4.29 8.13 56.31
CA TYR A 328 4.05 8.38 54.89
C TYR A 328 5.04 9.42 54.37
N SER A 329 5.36 9.34 53.08
CA SER A 329 6.17 10.36 52.39
C SER A 329 5.93 10.29 50.89
N ILE A 330 6.01 11.43 50.20
CA ILE A 330 6.09 11.46 48.73
C ILE A 330 7.47 11.04 48.21
N TYR A 331 8.48 11.09 49.07
CA TYR A 331 9.85 10.68 48.76
C TYR A 331 10.12 9.26 49.24
N LYS A 332 10.13 8.31 48.30
CA LYS A 332 10.36 6.88 48.52
C LYS A 332 11.46 6.57 49.56
N ASN A 333 12.65 7.15 49.39
CA ASN A 333 13.83 6.79 50.18
C ASN A 333 13.85 7.43 51.57
N THR A 334 13.05 8.46 51.83
CA THR A 334 12.98 9.09 53.18
C THR A 334 12.40 8.16 54.23
N LEU A 335 11.75 7.08 53.79
CA LEU A 335 11.14 6.06 54.62
C LEU A 335 12.11 4.94 55.02
N ASP A 336 13.28 4.84 54.37
CA ASP A 336 14.19 3.69 54.49
C ASP A 336 14.71 3.52 55.92
N THR A 337 15.09 4.62 56.57
CA THR A 337 15.53 4.59 57.98
C THR A 337 14.40 4.12 58.91
N ASN A 338 13.15 4.48 58.62
CA ASN A 338 12.01 4.07 59.42
C ASN A 338 11.72 2.57 59.22
N ILE A 339 11.77 2.10 57.98
CA ILE A 339 11.61 0.68 57.63
C ILE A 339 12.72 -0.16 58.29
N GLN A 340 13.98 0.27 58.19
CA GLN A 340 15.13 -0.38 58.83
C GLN A 340 14.97 -0.48 60.36
N ASN A 341 14.63 0.62 61.02
CA ASN A 341 14.51 0.63 62.49
C ASN A 341 13.35 -0.24 63.01
N ASN A 342 12.37 -0.57 62.17
CA ASN A 342 11.15 -1.26 62.58
C ASN A 342 10.94 -2.63 61.93
N ILE A 343 11.97 -3.16 61.28
CA ILE A 343 11.93 -4.39 60.49
C ILE A 343 11.46 -5.63 61.26
N ASN A 344 11.60 -5.64 62.59
CA ASN A 344 11.14 -6.75 63.45
C ASN A 344 9.78 -6.49 64.13
N ASN A 345 9.19 -5.31 63.91
CA ASN A 345 8.02 -4.79 64.65
C ASN A 345 6.87 -4.38 63.72
N ILE A 346 6.99 -4.62 62.42
CA ILE A 346 5.97 -4.37 61.41
C ILE A 346 5.40 -5.73 61.00
N SER A 347 4.11 -5.77 60.64
CA SER A 347 3.47 -7.00 60.20
C SER A 347 4.20 -7.61 59.00
N ASP A 348 4.37 -8.94 59.01
CA ASP A 348 4.90 -9.72 57.88
C ASP A 348 4.10 -9.52 56.57
N LYS A 349 2.85 -9.02 56.68
CA LYS A 349 2.03 -8.63 55.52
C LYS A 349 2.53 -7.37 54.80
N VAL A 350 3.36 -6.57 55.47
CA VAL A 350 3.88 -5.30 54.96
C VAL A 350 5.37 -5.42 54.62
N PHE A 351 6.19 -6.16 55.38
CA PHE A 351 7.60 -6.49 55.06
C PHE A 351 8.09 -7.71 55.87
N PRO A 352 8.84 -8.71 55.32
CA PRO A 352 9.60 -8.80 54.04
C PRO A 352 9.00 -9.70 52.93
N SER A 353 9.51 -9.59 51.68
CA SER A 353 9.01 -10.32 50.50
C SER A 353 9.44 -11.80 50.49
N THR A 354 8.49 -12.73 50.29
CA THR A 354 8.75 -14.15 49.98
C THR A 354 8.58 -14.47 48.50
N TYR A 355 8.60 -13.47 47.62
CA TYR A 355 8.42 -13.63 46.18
C TYR A 355 9.64 -14.34 45.53
N PRO A 356 9.45 -15.24 44.55
CA PRO A 356 8.18 -15.60 43.89
C PRO A 356 7.39 -16.67 44.66
N GLY A 357 6.16 -16.36 45.09
CA GLY A 357 5.25 -17.33 45.74
C GLY A 357 4.33 -16.79 46.83
N GLY A 358 4.57 -15.58 47.35
CA GLY A 358 3.70 -14.94 48.35
C GLY A 358 2.49 -14.21 47.76
N ILE A 359 1.35 -14.25 48.45
CA ILE A 359 0.18 -13.42 48.13
C ILE A 359 0.38 -12.03 48.74
N ILE A 360 0.45 -11.00 47.90
CA ILE A 360 0.56 -9.62 48.35
C ILE A 360 -0.82 -9.17 48.82
N THR A 361 -0.94 -8.86 50.11
CA THR A 361 -2.20 -8.43 50.71
C THR A 361 -2.40 -6.94 50.42
N VAL A 362 -3.56 -6.56 49.88
CA VAL A 362 -3.97 -5.15 49.80
C VAL A 362 -3.99 -4.57 51.21
N LEU A 363 -3.24 -3.50 51.44
CA LEU A 363 -3.21 -2.85 52.74
C LEU A 363 -4.35 -1.84 52.85
N GLU A 364 -5.09 -1.91 53.95
CA GLU A 364 -6.06 -0.89 54.29
C GLU A 364 -5.37 0.34 54.88
N ILE A 365 -5.69 1.51 54.35
CA ILE A 365 -5.22 2.79 54.89
C ILE A 365 -5.75 3.03 56.31
N ASN A 366 -4.95 3.68 57.16
CA ASN A 366 -5.44 4.13 58.46
C ASN A 366 -6.34 5.36 58.29
N ARG A 367 -7.50 5.38 58.93
CA ARG A 367 -8.45 6.51 58.83
C ARG A 367 -7.95 7.84 59.42
N GLY A 368 -6.82 7.84 60.16
CA GLY A 368 -6.30 9.02 60.84
C GLY A 368 -5.21 9.73 60.05
N ASN A 369 -3.94 9.42 60.36
CA ASN A 369 -2.79 10.21 59.91
C ASN A 369 -2.57 10.23 58.38
N PHE A 370 -3.10 9.26 57.63
CA PHE A 370 -2.99 9.28 56.17
C PHE A 370 -3.77 10.45 55.57
N PHE A 371 -5.04 10.60 55.94
CA PHE A 371 -5.88 11.68 55.40
C PHE A 371 -5.36 13.05 55.83
N THR A 372 -4.87 13.18 57.07
CA THR A 372 -4.17 14.40 57.51
C THR A 372 -2.90 14.67 56.71
N PHE A 373 -2.13 13.64 56.35
CA PHE A 373 -0.93 13.80 55.51
C PHE A 373 -1.30 14.26 54.08
N VAL A 374 -2.34 13.66 53.50
CA VAL A 374 -2.88 14.02 52.18
C VAL A 374 -3.36 15.48 52.19
N GLU A 375 -4.16 15.87 53.19
CA GLU A 375 -4.62 17.27 53.36
C GLU A 375 -3.43 18.24 53.50
N GLN A 376 -2.40 17.88 54.27
CA GLN A 376 -1.19 18.70 54.43
C GLN A 376 -0.39 18.85 53.14
N LEU A 377 -0.24 17.77 52.37
CA LEU A 377 0.46 17.77 51.09
C LEU A 377 -0.18 18.79 50.14
N TYR A 378 -1.51 18.82 50.09
CA TYR A 378 -2.26 19.77 49.26
C TYR A 378 -2.24 21.21 49.78
N SER A 379 -2.32 21.40 51.09
CA SER A 379 -2.31 22.75 51.69
C SER A 379 -0.97 23.49 51.54
N ASN A 380 0.13 22.77 51.31
CA ASN A 380 1.49 23.32 51.25
C ASN A 380 2.14 23.20 49.86
N ALA A 381 1.45 22.66 48.86
CA ALA A 381 1.99 22.51 47.52
C ALA A 381 2.13 23.88 46.82
N SER A 382 3.30 24.14 46.27
CA SER A 382 3.54 25.25 45.35
C SER A 382 2.87 24.96 44.00
N PRO A 383 2.47 25.96 43.21
CA PRO A 383 2.04 25.74 41.82
C PRO A 383 3.03 24.91 40.99
N ASP A 384 4.33 25.02 41.27
CA ASP A 384 5.38 24.26 40.59
C ASP A 384 5.40 22.76 40.93
N ASP A 385 4.66 22.32 41.95
CA ASP A 385 4.55 20.90 42.34
C ASP A 385 3.54 20.13 41.47
N TYR A 386 2.80 20.83 40.61
CA TYR A 386 1.76 20.26 39.75
C TYR A 386 2.21 20.12 38.29
N LEU A 387 1.66 19.10 37.62
CA LEU A 387 1.69 18.96 36.17
C LEU A 387 0.80 20.05 35.54
N PRO A 388 1.00 20.36 34.24
CA PRO A 388 0.11 21.27 33.52
C PRO A 388 -1.36 20.89 33.68
N SER A 389 -2.22 21.90 33.77
CA SER A 389 -3.67 21.69 33.84
C SER A 389 -4.16 20.90 32.62
N TRP A 390 -5.08 19.97 32.86
CA TRP A 390 -5.94 19.38 31.84
C TRP A 390 -7.39 19.65 32.18
N TYR A 391 -8.29 19.47 31.21
CA TYR A 391 -9.70 19.84 31.37
C TYR A 391 -10.63 18.67 31.09
N GLU A 392 -11.55 18.41 32.00
CA GLU A 392 -12.65 17.45 31.82
C GLU A 392 -13.93 18.23 31.51
N LEU A 393 -14.47 18.08 30.30
CA LEU A 393 -15.72 18.73 29.92
C LEU A 393 -16.91 17.94 30.48
N LYS A 394 -17.92 18.67 30.98
CA LYS A 394 -19.12 18.08 31.58
C LYS A 394 -20.28 18.18 30.61
N GLU A 395 -20.94 17.06 30.37
CA GLU A 395 -22.15 17.02 29.55
C GLU A 395 -23.32 17.76 30.23
N PRO A 396 -24.13 18.54 29.49
CA PRO A 396 -23.97 18.85 28.07
C PRO A 396 -22.94 19.96 27.81
N TYR A 397 -22.10 19.79 26.78
CA TYR A 397 -21.26 20.86 26.23
C TYR A 397 -21.45 21.04 24.73
N THR A 398 -21.00 22.18 24.20
CA THR A 398 -21.07 22.49 22.77
C THR A 398 -19.67 22.53 22.17
N LEU A 399 -19.45 21.69 21.15
CA LEU A 399 -18.30 21.80 20.25
C LEU A 399 -18.79 22.32 18.91
N THR A 400 -18.35 23.52 18.54
CA THR A 400 -18.67 24.12 17.24
C THR A 400 -17.42 24.11 16.35
N PRO A 401 -17.38 23.26 15.31
CA PRO A 401 -16.26 23.26 14.38
C PRO A 401 -16.25 24.50 13.49
N ASN A 402 -15.06 25.05 13.30
CA ASN A 402 -14.73 26.04 12.29
C ASN A 402 -13.62 25.47 11.38
N VAL A 403 -14.01 25.04 10.18
CA VAL A 403 -13.09 24.41 9.22
C VAL A 403 -12.74 25.41 8.13
N THR A 404 -11.45 25.75 8.04
CA THR A 404 -10.91 26.51 6.92
C THR A 404 -10.52 25.49 5.86
N GLY A 405 -11.44 25.17 4.94
CA GLY A 405 -11.25 24.14 3.92
C GLY A 405 -9.95 24.36 3.14
N GLY A 406 -9.35 23.27 2.66
CA GLY A 406 -8.05 23.29 2.00
C GLY A 406 -7.98 22.33 0.81
N ASN A 407 -7.01 22.57 -0.06
CA ASN A 407 -6.62 21.59 -1.07
C ASN A 407 -5.94 20.40 -0.41
N TRP A 408 -6.17 19.21 -0.95
CA TRP A 408 -5.48 18.00 -0.58
C TRP A 408 -5.15 17.14 -1.79
N GLU A 409 -4.10 16.34 -1.64
CA GLU A 409 -3.66 15.35 -2.61
C GLU A 409 -3.11 14.14 -1.85
N LEU A 410 -3.36 12.93 -2.37
CA LEU A 410 -2.76 11.74 -1.80
C LEU A 410 -1.24 11.79 -1.95
N THR A 411 -0.54 11.27 -0.94
CA THR A 411 0.93 11.19 -0.96
C THR A 411 1.42 10.22 -2.04
N GLU A 412 0.68 9.13 -2.27
CA GLU A 412 0.94 8.17 -3.34
C GLU A 412 0.50 8.73 -4.71
N LYS A 413 1.43 8.76 -5.66
CA LYS A 413 1.26 9.28 -7.03
C LYS A 413 1.82 8.31 -8.07
N ASN A 414 1.42 8.49 -9.32
CA ASN A 414 1.88 7.66 -10.45
C ASN A 414 1.77 6.15 -10.15
N ILE A 415 0.62 5.75 -9.63
CA ILE A 415 0.33 4.36 -9.29
C ILE A 415 -0.02 3.62 -10.57
N SER A 416 0.90 2.77 -11.04
CA SER A 416 0.73 2.05 -12.30
C SER A 416 0.67 0.53 -12.11
N TYR A 417 -0.16 -0.13 -12.91
CA TYR A 417 -0.28 -1.58 -13.00
C TYR A 417 -0.27 -2.05 -14.45
N TYR A 418 0.47 -3.13 -14.74
CA TYR A 418 0.31 -3.85 -16.00
C TYR A 418 -0.93 -4.73 -15.92
N VAL A 419 -1.81 -4.63 -16.91
CA VAL A 419 -3.08 -5.38 -16.96
C VAL A 419 -3.24 -6.08 -18.30
N PRO A 420 -3.89 -7.25 -18.33
CA PRO A 420 -4.29 -7.89 -19.57
C PRO A 420 -5.14 -6.99 -20.45
N GLU A 421 -4.98 -7.17 -21.76
CA GLU A 421 -5.97 -6.74 -22.74
C GLU A 421 -7.38 -7.25 -22.39
N HIS A 422 -8.37 -6.42 -22.66
CA HIS A 422 -9.77 -6.73 -22.44
C HIS A 422 -10.62 -6.33 -23.65
N ILE A 423 -10.78 -7.26 -24.58
CA ILE A 423 -11.68 -7.10 -25.75
C ILE A 423 -13.10 -7.53 -25.37
N LEU A 424 -14.02 -6.57 -25.41
CA LEU A 424 -15.43 -6.74 -25.09
C LEU A 424 -16.23 -7.24 -26.30
N SER A 425 -17.31 -7.99 -26.04
CA SER A 425 -18.26 -8.41 -27.07
C SER A 425 -19.02 -7.23 -27.68
N ASP A 426 -19.30 -6.20 -26.89
CA ASP A 426 -19.75 -4.89 -27.33
C ASP A 426 -18.88 -3.82 -26.71
N LYS A 427 -17.93 -3.30 -27.50
CA LYS A 427 -16.99 -2.26 -27.08
C LYS A 427 -17.67 -0.93 -26.71
N LYS A 428 -18.95 -0.74 -27.01
CA LYS A 428 -19.71 0.47 -26.63
C LYS A 428 -20.42 0.32 -25.28
N ASN A 429 -20.45 -0.89 -24.71
CA ASN A 429 -21.16 -1.16 -23.47
C ASN A 429 -20.20 -1.21 -22.25
N PRO A 430 -20.33 -0.30 -21.27
CA PRO A 430 -19.43 -0.24 -20.12
C PRO A 430 -19.67 -1.34 -19.07
N THR A 431 -20.73 -2.14 -19.20
CA THR A 431 -21.17 -3.08 -18.14
C THR A 431 -20.06 -4.04 -17.74
N SER A 432 -19.42 -4.67 -18.72
CA SER A 432 -18.34 -5.64 -18.50
C SER A 432 -16.94 -5.05 -18.59
N ALA A 433 -16.81 -3.76 -18.93
CA ALA A 433 -15.52 -3.09 -19.04
C ALA A 433 -14.74 -3.14 -17.73
N THR A 434 -13.41 -3.12 -17.84
CA THR A 434 -12.53 -2.84 -16.72
C THR A 434 -12.81 -1.43 -16.21
N LYS A 435 -12.93 -1.29 -14.88
CA LYS A 435 -13.27 -0.01 -14.25
C LYS A 435 -12.27 0.33 -13.16
N LEU A 436 -11.92 1.61 -13.07
CA LEU A 436 -11.32 2.17 -11.87
C LEU A 436 -12.34 2.12 -10.73
N TYR A 437 -11.92 1.60 -9.59
CA TYR A 437 -12.69 1.52 -8.36
C TYR A 437 -12.05 2.42 -7.29
N VAL A 438 -12.88 3.24 -6.65
CA VAL A 438 -12.47 4.05 -5.50
C VAL A 438 -13.54 3.94 -4.42
N LYS A 439 -13.15 3.59 -3.20
CA LYS A 439 -13.97 3.70 -2.01
C LYS A 439 -13.53 4.91 -1.21
N ALA A 440 -14.46 5.79 -0.90
CA ALA A 440 -14.21 6.96 -0.07
C ALA A 440 -15.15 6.97 1.14
N ALA A 441 -14.73 7.67 2.19
CA ALA A 441 -15.53 7.96 3.37
C ALA A 441 -15.63 9.46 3.60
N LYS A 442 -16.76 9.88 4.15
CA LYS A 442 -16.90 11.20 4.74
C LYS A 442 -16.57 11.09 6.22
N ALA A 443 -15.50 11.74 6.63
CA ALA A 443 -15.07 11.79 8.02
C ALA A 443 -16.00 12.68 8.85
N SER A 444 -15.81 12.64 10.17
CA SER A 444 -16.48 13.51 11.13
C SER A 444 -15.46 14.43 11.83
N ILE A 445 -15.95 15.44 12.51
CA ILE A 445 -15.16 16.17 13.51
C ILE A 445 -15.32 15.43 14.85
N PRO A 446 -14.27 15.34 15.69
CA PRO A 446 -14.39 14.83 17.04
C PRO A 446 -15.54 15.50 17.79
N ASP A 447 -16.39 14.69 18.40
CA ASP A 447 -17.49 15.11 19.28
C ASP A 447 -17.12 15.05 20.76
N GLU A 448 -15.95 14.48 21.08
CA GLU A 448 -15.38 14.43 22.42
C GLU A 448 -13.98 15.06 22.47
N ILE A 449 -13.60 15.59 23.63
CA ILE A 449 -12.26 16.10 23.90
C ILE A 449 -11.51 15.11 24.79
N THR A 450 -10.43 14.53 24.28
CA THR A 450 -9.55 13.66 25.07
C THR A 450 -8.72 14.48 26.08
N LYS A 451 -8.16 13.81 27.08
CA LYS A 451 -7.24 14.43 28.03
C LYS A 451 -6.05 15.08 27.30
N GLU A 452 -5.50 14.39 26.31
CA GLU A 452 -4.38 14.86 25.49
C GLU A 452 -4.72 16.14 24.71
N MET A 453 -5.92 16.20 24.12
CA MET A 453 -6.43 17.39 23.43
C MET A 453 -6.64 18.55 24.41
N SER A 454 -7.14 18.25 25.61
CA SER A 454 -7.49 19.27 26.60
C SER A 454 -6.31 20.14 27.05
N TYR A 455 -5.08 19.61 27.06
CA TYR A 455 -3.87 20.37 27.39
C TYR A 455 -3.61 21.56 26.47
N ASN A 456 -4.15 21.53 25.24
CA ASN A 456 -3.89 22.54 24.22
C ASN A 456 -5.06 23.51 24.02
N ILE A 457 -6.09 23.44 24.86
CA ILE A 457 -7.21 24.39 24.78
C ILE A 457 -6.75 25.77 25.22
N GLN A 458 -7.03 26.77 24.40
CA GLN A 458 -6.88 28.18 24.75
C GLN A 458 -8.22 28.72 25.26
N TRP A 459 -8.30 29.01 26.55
CA TRP A 459 -9.51 29.53 27.18
C TRP A 459 -9.58 31.06 27.09
N ASN A 460 -10.70 31.60 26.64
CA ASN A 460 -10.95 33.04 26.47
C ASN A 460 -11.61 33.65 27.69
N GLU A 461 -12.59 32.95 28.25
CA GLU A 461 -13.29 33.32 29.47
C GLU A 461 -13.27 32.15 30.43
N THR A 462 -12.88 32.42 31.68
CA THR A 462 -12.86 31.40 32.71
C THR A 462 -13.48 31.93 34.00
N SER A 463 -14.45 31.20 34.51
CA SER A 463 -15.09 31.46 35.81
C SER A 463 -14.78 30.34 36.79
N TRP A 464 -13.48 30.03 36.95
CA TRP A 464 -13.07 28.93 37.81
C TRP A 464 -13.38 29.20 39.28
N GLY A 465 -14.02 28.22 39.92
CA GLY A 465 -14.27 28.21 41.35
C GLY A 465 -13.01 27.99 42.19
N GLN A 466 -13.22 27.68 43.47
CA GLN A 466 -12.13 27.33 44.37
C GLN A 466 -11.60 25.92 44.06
N TRP A 467 -10.30 25.73 44.31
CA TRP A 467 -9.69 24.41 44.23
C TRP A 467 -10.28 23.46 45.28
N ILE A 468 -10.66 22.28 44.82
CA ILE A 468 -11.16 21.16 45.60
C ILE A 468 -10.15 20.02 45.46
N TYR A 469 -9.68 19.51 46.59
CA TYR A 469 -8.80 18.36 46.64
C TYR A 469 -9.63 17.08 46.61
N SER A 470 -9.32 16.17 45.69
CA SER A 470 -10.04 14.90 45.55
C SER A 470 -9.20 13.88 44.80
N VAL A 471 -9.72 12.67 44.63
CA VAL A 471 -9.06 11.61 43.87
C VAL A 471 -9.51 11.53 42.40
N THR A 472 -10.65 12.16 42.09
CA THR A 472 -11.23 12.24 40.75
C THR A 472 -11.92 13.59 40.57
N PRO A 473 -12.01 14.13 39.34
CA PRO A 473 -12.73 15.38 39.10
C PRO A 473 -14.21 15.24 39.49
N GLY A 474 -14.79 16.31 40.03
CA GLY A 474 -16.15 16.29 40.59
C GLY A 474 -16.33 15.45 41.87
N GLY A 475 -15.25 14.89 42.43
CA GLY A 475 -15.28 14.09 43.65
C GLY A 475 -15.55 14.88 44.93
N THR A 476 -15.68 14.19 46.06
CA THR A 476 -15.89 14.86 47.36
C THR A 476 -14.57 15.33 47.97
N THR A 477 -14.62 16.40 48.77
CA THR A 477 -13.51 16.85 49.63
C THR A 477 -13.15 15.80 50.70
N ASN A 478 -14.15 15.02 51.14
CA ASN A 478 -13.96 13.92 52.08
C ASN A 478 -13.61 12.63 51.32
N ILE A 479 -12.33 12.47 50.96
CA ILE A 479 -11.84 11.25 50.32
C ILE A 479 -12.06 10.07 51.29
N THR A 480 -12.74 9.02 50.84
CA THR A 480 -13.02 7.84 51.68
C THR A 480 -11.87 6.83 51.69
N GLN A 481 -11.83 5.98 52.73
CA GLN A 481 -10.86 4.88 52.82
C GLN A 481 -11.01 3.90 51.64
N GLU A 482 -12.23 3.65 51.18
CA GLU A 482 -12.49 2.77 50.04
C GLU A 482 -11.89 3.33 48.74
N GLN A 483 -12.11 4.61 48.47
CA GLN A 483 -11.54 5.30 47.31
C GLN A 483 -10.01 5.28 47.33
N MET A 484 -9.38 5.52 48.48
CA MET A 484 -7.92 5.41 48.57
C MET A 484 -7.43 3.98 48.42
N ASN A 485 -8.09 3.00 49.03
CA ASN A 485 -7.70 1.59 48.86
C ASN A 485 -7.71 1.16 47.39
N ALA A 486 -8.60 1.71 46.55
CA ALA A 486 -8.62 1.45 45.10
C ALA A 486 -7.40 2.01 44.35
N LEU A 487 -6.70 3.00 44.92
CA LEU A 487 -5.49 3.62 44.35
C LEU A 487 -4.19 3.00 44.87
N TRP A 488 -4.28 1.92 45.64
CA TRP A 488 -3.15 1.21 46.20
C TRP A 488 -2.34 0.50 45.11
N GLY A 489 -1.02 0.58 45.23
CA GLY A 489 -0.08 -0.18 44.42
C GLY A 489 1.13 -0.61 45.25
N TYR A 490 1.99 -1.40 44.63
CA TYR A 490 3.26 -1.79 45.23
C TYR A 490 4.37 -1.92 44.17
N GLU A 491 5.61 -1.94 44.63
CA GLU A 491 6.79 -2.31 43.85
C GLU A 491 7.77 -3.13 44.71
N LEU A 492 8.59 -3.95 44.06
CA LEU A 492 9.69 -4.63 44.74
C LEU A 492 10.87 -3.67 44.86
N ASP A 493 11.50 -3.66 46.02
CA ASP A 493 12.72 -2.88 46.24
C ASP A 493 13.69 -3.60 47.17
N THR A 494 14.92 -3.09 47.27
CA THR A 494 15.96 -3.63 48.14
C THR A 494 16.47 -2.56 49.09
N ILE A 495 16.55 -2.88 50.38
CA ILE A 495 17.17 -2.02 51.40
C ILE A 495 18.20 -2.82 52.21
N PRO A 496 19.26 -2.18 52.75
CA PRO A 496 20.21 -2.88 53.59
C PRO A 496 19.60 -3.20 54.95
N HIS A 497 19.78 -4.43 55.40
CA HIS A 497 19.27 -4.91 56.68
C HIS A 497 20.04 -4.24 57.85
N PRO A 498 19.36 -3.65 58.84
CA PRO A 498 19.96 -2.79 59.87
C PRO A 498 21.01 -3.47 60.76
N LYS A 499 20.93 -4.80 60.92
CA LYS A 499 21.84 -5.58 61.78
C LYS A 499 22.94 -6.32 61.02
N THR A 500 22.72 -6.63 59.76
CA THR A 500 23.61 -7.51 58.98
C THR A 500 24.23 -6.81 57.78
N GLY A 501 23.70 -5.65 57.37
CA GLY A 501 24.11 -4.94 56.17
C GLY A 501 23.77 -5.65 54.86
N ALA A 502 23.21 -6.86 54.91
CA ALA A 502 22.82 -7.62 53.73
C ALA A 502 21.60 -7.02 53.05
N ASP A 503 21.52 -7.16 51.74
CA ASP A 503 20.37 -6.74 50.94
C ASP A 503 19.12 -7.52 51.36
N LEU A 504 18.09 -6.78 51.73
CA LEU A 504 16.76 -7.31 52.03
C LEU A 504 15.79 -6.88 50.94
N VAL A 505 15.14 -7.86 50.30
CA VAL A 505 14.06 -7.61 49.35
C VAL A 505 12.76 -7.33 50.08
N ILE A 506 12.12 -6.23 49.70
CA ILE A 506 10.98 -5.64 50.38
C ILE A 506 9.87 -5.30 49.38
N ILE A 507 8.60 -5.31 49.79
CA ILE A 507 7.44 -4.85 48.98
C ILE A 507 7.06 -3.43 49.38
N ARG A 508 7.46 -2.42 48.61
CA ARG A 508 7.08 -1.04 48.91
C ARG A 508 5.66 -0.74 48.45
N HIS A 509 4.82 -0.36 49.40
CA HIS A 509 3.45 0.03 49.13
C HIS A 509 3.33 1.54 48.89
N TYR A 510 2.44 1.92 47.97
CA TYR A 510 2.12 3.31 47.70
C TYR A 510 0.64 3.49 47.36
N TRP A 511 0.19 4.73 47.42
CA TRP A 511 -1.09 5.16 46.88
C TRP A 511 -0.84 6.20 45.81
N LYS A 512 -1.42 6.00 44.62
CA LYS A 512 -1.36 7.01 43.54
C LYS A 512 -2.25 8.18 43.97
N GLY A 513 -1.61 9.33 44.15
CA GLY A 513 -2.17 10.46 44.89
C GLY A 513 -3.36 11.11 44.21
N ALA A 514 -3.87 12.10 44.93
CA ALA A 514 -5.03 12.87 44.58
C ALA A 514 -4.67 14.04 43.63
N ILE A 515 -5.72 14.60 43.04
CA ILE A 515 -5.70 15.79 42.21
C ILE A 515 -6.19 16.99 43.01
N ARG A 516 -5.97 18.19 42.47
CA ARG A 516 -6.88 19.29 42.75
C ARG A 516 -7.67 19.60 41.49
N TYR A 517 -8.94 19.89 41.65
CA TYR A 517 -9.79 20.32 40.55
C TYR A 517 -10.63 21.52 40.95
N ARG A 518 -11.05 22.34 39.99
CA ARG A 518 -12.02 23.40 40.21
C ARG A 518 -13.05 23.40 39.09
N ASN A 519 -14.30 23.58 39.46
CA ASN A 519 -15.41 23.67 38.51
C ASN A 519 -15.53 25.10 38.02
N GLY A 520 -15.83 25.26 36.74
CA GLY A 520 -16.15 26.56 36.16
C GLY A 520 -16.85 26.39 34.83
N HIS A 521 -17.44 27.48 34.37
CA HIS A 521 -17.86 27.61 32.99
C HIS A 521 -16.71 28.23 32.20
N ALA A 522 -16.43 27.66 31.03
CA ALA A 522 -15.30 28.06 30.22
C ALA A 522 -15.65 28.04 28.73
N GLU A 523 -15.28 29.14 28.05
CA GLU A 523 -15.33 29.26 26.60
C GLU A 523 -13.91 29.31 26.05
N GLY A 524 -13.62 28.53 25.03
CA GLY A 524 -12.26 28.39 24.52
C GLY A 524 -12.17 27.87 23.10
N THR A 525 -10.94 27.70 22.63
CA THR A 525 -10.65 27.19 21.29
C THR A 525 -9.55 26.14 21.32
N LEU A 526 -9.69 25.11 20.50
CA LEU A 526 -8.66 24.11 20.23
C LEU A 526 -8.33 24.13 18.73
N ASP A 527 -7.09 24.48 18.41
CA ASP A 527 -6.56 24.48 17.04
C ASP A 527 -5.85 23.16 16.71
N GLY A 528 -5.73 22.83 15.41
CA GLY A 528 -4.99 21.65 14.95
C GLY A 528 -5.71 20.33 15.19
N VAL A 529 -7.03 20.37 15.37
CA VAL A 529 -7.86 19.17 15.56
C VAL A 529 -7.83 18.31 14.30
N GLN A 530 -7.80 16.99 14.48
CA GLN A 530 -7.83 16.02 13.39
C GLN A 530 -9.26 15.55 13.13
N PHE A 531 -9.53 15.08 11.91
CA PHE A 531 -10.77 14.40 11.60
C PHE A 531 -10.88 13.06 12.36
N ALA A 532 -12.09 12.64 12.68
CA ALA A 532 -12.40 11.42 13.42
C ALA A 532 -13.32 10.48 12.62
N ASN A 533 -13.37 9.22 13.05
CA ASN A 533 -14.23 8.16 12.50
C ASN A 533 -14.10 8.00 10.99
N ILE A 534 -12.87 7.90 10.49
CA ILE A 534 -12.59 7.86 9.04
C ILE A 534 -12.83 6.46 8.49
N ASP A 535 -12.10 5.48 9.02
CA ASP A 535 -12.18 4.06 8.68
C ASP A 535 -13.50 3.42 9.14
N SER A 536 -14.02 3.88 10.28
CA SER A 536 -15.29 3.45 10.88
C SER A 536 -16.50 4.25 10.40
N SER A 537 -16.33 5.19 9.46
CA SER A 537 -17.44 6.03 8.95
C SER A 537 -18.57 5.17 8.41
N SER A 538 -19.80 5.50 8.79
CA SER A 538 -21.00 4.94 8.16
C SER A 538 -21.34 5.59 6.82
N ASP A 539 -20.77 6.77 6.53
CA ASP A 539 -20.99 7.52 5.30
C ASP A 539 -19.86 7.21 4.32
N THR A 540 -20.00 6.07 3.63
CA THR A 540 -19.04 5.59 2.62
C THR A 540 -19.69 5.48 1.26
N LYS A 541 -18.89 5.70 0.21
CA LYS A 541 -19.33 5.61 -1.18
C LYS A 541 -18.31 4.90 -2.03
N GLU A 542 -18.82 4.09 -2.96
CA GLU A 542 -18.02 3.39 -3.96
C GLU A 542 -18.25 4.00 -5.33
N PHE A 543 -17.17 4.30 -6.03
CA PHE A 543 -17.16 4.87 -7.36
C PHE A 543 -16.57 3.88 -8.34
N TYR A 544 -17.20 3.79 -9.51
CA TYR A 544 -16.81 2.90 -10.59
C TYR A 544 -16.75 3.69 -11.89
N LEU A 545 -15.56 3.77 -12.48
CA LEU A 545 -15.32 4.48 -13.73
C LEU A 545 -14.80 3.51 -14.81
N PRO A 546 -15.62 3.15 -15.81
CA PRO A 546 -15.17 2.37 -16.94
C PRO A 546 -14.04 3.08 -17.69
N ILE A 547 -12.95 2.36 -17.93
CA ILE A 547 -11.82 2.86 -18.73
C ILE A 547 -12.23 2.80 -20.21
N ARG A 548 -11.92 3.87 -20.97
CA ARG A 548 -12.26 3.99 -22.39
C ARG A 548 -11.13 4.66 -23.17
N ASN A 549 -11.07 4.41 -24.46
CA ASN A 549 -10.11 5.04 -25.38
C ASN A 549 -10.58 6.45 -25.82
N THR A 550 -9.63 7.34 -26.09
CA THR A 550 -9.86 8.65 -26.73
C THR A 550 -9.38 8.63 -28.18
N PRO A 551 -10.03 9.35 -29.13
CA PRO A 551 -11.25 10.15 -28.96
C PRO A 551 -12.51 9.27 -28.79
N ALA A 552 -13.49 9.76 -28.03
CA ALA A 552 -14.69 9.01 -27.60
C ALA A 552 -15.70 8.66 -28.72
N SER A 553 -15.36 8.86 -30.00
CA SER A 553 -16.26 8.63 -31.13
C SER A 553 -15.55 7.80 -32.22
N PRO A 554 -15.90 6.50 -32.36
CA PRO A 554 -16.90 5.77 -31.58
C PRO A 554 -16.43 5.47 -30.15
N VAL A 555 -17.38 5.33 -29.22
CA VAL A 555 -17.10 4.87 -27.86
C VAL A 555 -16.44 3.48 -27.91
N ASP A 556 -15.35 3.33 -27.16
CA ASP A 556 -14.57 2.10 -27.10
C ASP A 556 -14.04 1.87 -25.68
N TYR A 557 -14.64 0.92 -24.96
CA TYR A 557 -14.27 0.49 -23.61
C TYR A 557 -13.30 -0.70 -23.59
N ASN A 558 -12.75 -1.10 -24.74
CA ASN A 558 -11.71 -2.12 -24.76
C ASN A 558 -10.44 -1.59 -24.10
N ILE A 559 -9.73 -2.47 -23.40
CA ILE A 559 -8.34 -2.24 -23.00
C ILE A 559 -7.49 -2.91 -24.06
N TYR A 560 -6.70 -2.17 -24.81
CA TYR A 560 -5.78 -2.72 -25.81
C TYR A 560 -4.40 -2.92 -25.18
N ARG A 561 -3.77 -4.02 -25.53
CA ARG A 561 -2.37 -4.26 -25.19
C ARG A 561 -1.46 -3.15 -25.75
N ASN A 562 -0.27 -2.99 -25.18
CA ASN A 562 0.72 -2.00 -25.59
C ASN A 562 0.19 -0.55 -25.58
N HIS A 563 -0.79 -0.27 -24.72
CA HIS A 563 -1.33 1.08 -24.47
C HIS A 563 -1.17 1.45 -23.00
N GLU A 564 -0.92 2.73 -22.74
CA GLU A 564 -1.07 3.31 -21.41
C GLU A 564 -2.42 4.04 -21.29
N TYR A 565 -3.15 3.74 -20.21
CA TYR A 565 -4.35 4.45 -19.80
C TYR A 565 -4.03 5.24 -18.55
N ARG A 566 -3.93 6.57 -18.67
CA ARG A 566 -3.60 7.48 -17.57
C ARG A 566 -4.81 8.29 -17.12
N PHE A 567 -4.98 8.43 -15.81
CA PHE A 567 -6.08 9.21 -15.25
C PHE A 567 -5.68 9.92 -13.94
N SER A 568 -6.36 11.03 -13.69
CA SER A 568 -6.38 11.73 -12.42
C SER A 568 -7.78 11.70 -11.80
N VAL A 569 -7.86 11.59 -10.47
CA VAL A 569 -9.12 11.58 -9.72
C VAL A 569 -9.28 12.90 -8.95
N HIS A 570 -10.43 13.55 -9.09
CA HIS A 570 -10.69 14.87 -8.54
C HIS A 570 -11.98 14.89 -7.70
N ALA A 571 -11.85 15.08 -6.39
CA ALA A 571 -12.96 15.27 -5.47
C ALA A 571 -13.38 16.75 -5.43
N ILE A 572 -14.40 17.12 -6.20
CA ILE A 572 -14.79 18.54 -6.37
C ILE A 572 -15.94 18.99 -5.44
N GLU A 573 -16.72 18.05 -4.93
CA GLU A 573 -17.83 18.28 -3.98
C GLU A 573 -18.01 17.06 -3.06
N ALA A 574 -18.69 17.23 -1.92
CA ALA A 574 -19.12 16.10 -1.08
C ALA A 574 -20.47 15.56 -1.58
N TRP A 575 -20.71 14.25 -1.44
CA TRP A 575 -21.87 13.56 -1.99
C TRP A 575 -23.22 13.82 -1.27
N ALA A 576 -23.50 15.07 -0.87
CA ALA A 576 -24.70 15.48 -0.15
C ALA A 576 -25.49 16.65 -0.78
N GLN A 577 -25.20 17.06 -2.02
CA GLN A 577 -26.00 18.04 -2.77
C GLN A 577 -26.41 17.50 -4.15
N GLN A 578 -27.57 17.93 -4.64
CA GLN A 578 -28.37 17.28 -5.69
C GLN A 578 -27.72 17.17 -7.08
N THR A 579 -27.88 15.98 -7.68
CA THR A 579 -27.99 15.63 -9.12
C THR A 579 -27.46 16.61 -10.18
N LEU A 580 -26.26 16.34 -10.72
CA LEU A 580 -25.88 16.72 -12.07
C LEU A 580 -25.22 15.55 -12.82
N SER A 581 -25.73 15.20 -14.00
CA SER A 581 -25.17 14.18 -14.88
C SER A 581 -24.43 14.80 -16.07
N ARG A 582 -23.10 14.79 -16.06
CA ARG A 582 -22.30 14.91 -17.28
C ARG A 582 -21.27 13.79 -17.38
N ALA A 583 -21.10 13.27 -18.58
CA ALA A 583 -20.04 12.36 -18.98
C ALA A 583 -18.90 13.20 -19.58
N ALA A 584 -17.66 12.98 -19.14
CA ALA A 584 -16.49 13.68 -19.64
C ALA A 584 -16.14 13.23 -21.08
N THR A 585 -15.33 14.00 -21.80
CA THR A 585 -14.67 13.70 -23.08
C THR A 585 -13.29 14.34 -23.05
N GLY A 586 -12.20 13.58 -23.23
CA GLY A 586 -10.82 14.08 -23.23
C GLY A 586 -9.89 13.34 -22.25
N ASP A 587 -8.58 13.52 -22.44
CA ASP A 587 -7.44 12.70 -21.99
C ASP A 587 -7.16 12.65 -20.48
N ASN A 588 -8.04 13.25 -19.67
CA ASN A 588 -8.10 13.10 -18.22
C ASN A 588 -9.47 12.51 -17.86
N ILE A 589 -9.52 11.21 -17.51
CA ILE A 589 -10.78 10.59 -17.11
C ILE A 589 -11.09 10.94 -15.65
N VAL A 590 -11.99 11.90 -15.47
CA VAL A 590 -12.39 12.41 -14.14
C VAL A 590 -13.51 11.59 -13.52
N LEU A 591 -13.20 11.02 -12.35
CA LEU A 591 -14.18 10.55 -11.38
C LEU A 591 -14.80 11.75 -10.66
N GLN A 592 -15.95 12.24 -11.15
CA GLN A 592 -16.78 13.14 -10.35
C GLN A 592 -17.42 12.34 -9.23
N MET A 593 -17.09 12.68 -7.99
CA MET A 593 -17.73 12.11 -6.80
C MET A 593 -19.17 12.62 -6.68
N LYS A 594 -20.10 12.01 -7.43
CA LYS A 594 -21.55 12.24 -7.30
C LYS A 594 -22.11 11.41 -6.18
#